data_AF-A0A961VQS1-F1
#
_entry.id   AF-A0A961VQS1-F1
#
_cell.length_a   1.000
_cell.length_b   1.000
_cell.length_c   1.000
_cell.angle_alpha   90.00
_cell.angle_beta   90.00
_cell.angle_gamma   90.00
#
_symmetry.space_group_name_H-M   'P 1'
#
loop_
_entity.id
_entity.type
_entity.pdbx_description
1 polymer ?
#
loop_
_entity_poly.entity_id
_entity_poly.type
_entity_poly.pdbx_seq_one_letter_code
_entity_poly.pdbx_strand_id
1 'polypeptide(L)'
;MTIRGRKRKSGKRYPCGKRTRLETEKDIMQTAIEARQRHHGVTAKQAKDERLGTALGRLAWRGTITSAQHEAGREFGELCRRHHMVLGLPLPSPRSIAGLLVSGGVFGGSSGEPDAVLVERLRRRFDAATDALDQCDRDHRFSRGRRPALLIYRVICVDEDTTLWPEEDLGNLRVALNALVQVFRINRQ
;
A
#
# COMPACT_ATOMS: atom_id res chain seq x y z
N MET A 1 44.93 -40.43 -1.16
CA MET A 1 44.83 -39.40 -2.23
C MET A 1 44.59 -38.03 -1.59
N THR A 2 45.63 -37.23 -1.41
CA THR A 2 45.54 -35.91 -0.78
C THR A 2 45.07 -34.90 -1.83
N ILE A 3 43.85 -34.40 -1.69
CA ILE A 3 43.25 -33.41 -2.60
C ILE A 3 44.12 -32.13 -2.54
N ARG A 4 44.97 -31.94 -3.55
CA ARG A 4 45.79 -30.73 -3.74
C ARG A 4 44.88 -29.56 -4.11
N GLY A 5 44.57 -28.72 -3.12
CA GLY A 5 43.83 -27.48 -3.31
C GLY A 5 43.84 -26.62 -2.04
N ARG A 6 43.64 -25.29 -2.19
CA ARG A 6 43.55 -24.36 -1.05
C ARG A 6 42.47 -24.83 -0.07
N LYS A 7 42.86 -25.03 1.20
CA LYS A 7 41.95 -25.46 2.28
C LYS A 7 40.72 -24.55 2.30
N ARG A 8 39.53 -25.15 2.17
CA ARG A 8 38.27 -24.39 2.12
C ARG A 8 37.97 -23.79 3.49
N LYS A 9 37.50 -22.54 3.51
CA LYS A 9 36.99 -21.90 4.75
C LYS A 9 35.76 -22.66 5.26
N SER A 10 35.68 -22.88 6.57
CA SER A 10 34.60 -23.59 7.26
C SER A 10 33.24 -22.87 7.14
N GLY A 11 32.15 -23.63 7.27
CA GLY A 11 30.77 -23.13 7.29
C GLY A 11 29.83 -23.82 6.29
N LYS A 12 28.52 -23.68 6.53
CA LYS A 12 27.46 -24.20 5.66
C LYS A 12 27.50 -23.53 4.28
N ARG A 13 27.18 -24.29 3.24
CA ARG A 13 27.24 -23.88 1.84
C ARG A 13 25.97 -24.32 1.13
N TYR A 14 25.57 -23.55 0.12
CA TYR A 14 24.58 -23.99 -0.85
C TYR A 14 25.14 -25.14 -1.71
N PRO A 15 24.29 -25.95 -2.37
CA PRO A 15 24.72 -26.98 -3.31
C PRO A 15 25.67 -26.47 -4.41
N CYS A 16 25.53 -25.20 -4.82
CA CYS A 16 26.41 -24.52 -5.78
C CYS A 16 27.80 -24.14 -5.23
N GLY A 17 28.15 -24.51 -3.99
CA GLY A 17 29.46 -24.30 -3.38
C GLY A 17 29.69 -22.92 -2.74
N LYS A 18 28.78 -21.96 -2.94
CA LYS A 18 28.79 -20.65 -2.26
C LYS A 18 28.49 -20.81 -0.77
N ARG A 19 29.10 -19.98 0.09
CA ARG A 19 28.79 -19.97 1.53
C ARG A 19 27.36 -19.47 1.73
N THR A 20 26.62 -20.15 2.60
CA THR A 20 25.30 -19.71 3.01
C THR A 20 25.45 -18.45 3.83
N ARG A 21 24.73 -17.39 3.45
CA ARG A 21 24.61 -16.18 4.27
C ARG A 21 23.49 -16.44 5.27
N LEU A 22 23.78 -16.38 6.56
CA LEU A 22 22.74 -16.29 7.58
C LEU A 22 22.28 -14.84 7.56
N GLU A 23 21.29 -14.53 6.73
CA GLU A 23 20.66 -13.23 6.76
C GLU A 23 19.79 -13.17 8.01
N THR A 24 20.15 -12.30 8.95
CA THR A 24 19.35 -12.06 10.14
C THR A 24 18.22 -11.11 9.76
N GLU A 25 17.08 -11.16 10.47
CA GLU A 25 16.00 -10.17 10.29
C GLU A 25 16.49 -8.72 10.34
N LYS A 26 17.53 -8.47 11.16
CA LYS A 26 18.23 -7.18 11.23
C LYS A 26 18.87 -6.77 9.90
N ASP A 27 19.46 -7.70 9.14
CA ASP A 27 20.10 -7.42 7.85
C ASP A 27 19.05 -7.10 6.76
N ILE A 28 17.91 -7.80 6.81
CA ILE A 28 16.78 -7.56 5.91
C ILE A 28 16.18 -6.17 6.19
N MET A 29 15.93 -5.87 7.46
CA MET A 29 15.41 -4.56 7.89
C MET A 29 16.37 -3.43 7.52
N GLN A 30 17.68 -3.63 7.70
CA GLN A 30 18.71 -2.65 7.37
C GLN A 30 18.70 -2.30 5.87
N THR A 31 18.54 -3.30 5.00
CA THR A 31 18.44 -3.10 3.55
C THR A 31 17.25 -2.22 3.17
N ALA A 32 16.10 -2.45 3.81
CA ALA A 32 14.89 -1.64 3.59
C ALA A 32 15.05 -0.20 4.10
N ILE A 33 15.68 -0.02 5.26
CA ILE A 33 16.01 1.30 5.82
C ILE A 33 16.91 2.06 4.85
N GLU A 34 18.02 1.45 4.41
CA GLU A 34 18.97 2.08 3.48
C GLU A 34 18.32 2.46 2.14
N ALA A 35 17.44 1.61 1.61
CA ALA A 35 16.66 1.94 0.42
C ALA A 35 15.79 3.17 0.64
N ARG A 36 15.05 3.24 1.76
CA ARG A 36 14.20 4.41 2.09
C ARG A 36 15.02 5.68 2.24
N GLN A 37 16.20 5.61 2.86
CA GLN A 37 17.10 6.78 2.98
C GLN A 37 17.53 7.28 1.60
N ARG A 38 17.92 6.37 0.69
CA ARG A 38 18.35 6.74 -0.67
C ARG A 38 17.21 7.31 -1.51
N HIS A 39 16.03 6.71 -1.47
CA HIS A 39 14.91 7.09 -2.34
C HIS A 39 14.07 8.25 -1.80
N HIS A 40 14.04 8.46 -0.49
CA HIS A 40 13.18 9.46 0.14
C HIS A 40 13.94 10.53 0.93
N GLY A 41 15.26 10.48 0.97
CA GLY A 41 16.10 11.48 1.65
C GLY A 41 15.88 11.54 3.17
N VAL A 42 15.39 10.46 3.77
CA VAL A 42 15.05 10.39 5.19
C VAL A 42 16.22 9.88 6.04
N THR A 43 16.23 10.22 7.32
CA THR A 43 17.18 9.64 8.29
C THR A 43 16.83 8.18 8.60
N ALA A 44 17.77 7.38 9.11
CA ALA A 44 17.52 6.00 9.51
C ALA A 44 16.43 5.86 10.59
N LYS A 45 16.27 6.88 11.45
CA LYS A 45 15.20 6.93 12.47
C LYS A 45 13.84 7.17 11.82
N GLN A 46 13.76 8.08 10.86
CA GLN A 46 12.53 8.36 10.11
C GLN A 46 12.17 7.22 9.14
N ALA A 47 13.16 6.55 8.55
CA ALA A 47 12.98 5.41 7.66
C ALA A 47 12.25 4.22 8.32
N LYS A 48 12.19 4.16 9.66
CA LYS A 48 11.44 3.17 10.41
C LYS A 48 9.93 3.47 10.48
N ASP A 49 9.50 4.68 10.11
CA ASP A 49 8.08 5.01 10.03
C ASP A 49 7.40 4.14 8.96
N GLU A 50 6.34 3.45 9.37
CA GLU A 50 5.54 2.58 8.50
C GLU A 50 4.90 3.35 7.35
N ARG A 51 4.58 4.63 7.55
CA ARG A 51 3.94 5.49 6.54
C ARG A 51 4.79 5.63 5.28
N LEU A 52 6.12 5.59 5.40
CA LEU A 52 7.02 5.68 4.24
C LEU A 52 6.93 4.46 3.31
N GLY A 53 6.32 3.36 3.76
CA GLY A 53 6.11 2.15 2.97
C GLY A 53 5.03 2.27 1.89
N THR A 54 4.25 3.34 1.85
CA THR A 54 3.17 3.55 0.86
C THR A 54 3.21 4.96 0.27
N ALA A 55 2.75 5.14 -0.95
CA ALA A 55 2.66 6.45 -1.61
C ALA A 55 1.79 7.43 -0.81
N LEU A 56 0.63 6.97 -0.32
CA LEU A 56 -0.25 7.77 0.52
C LEU A 56 0.43 8.19 1.82
N GLY A 57 1.15 7.28 2.49
CA GLY A 57 1.84 7.59 3.73
C GLY A 57 3.04 8.52 3.52
N ARG A 58 3.72 8.46 2.37
CA ARG A 58 4.74 9.45 1.97
C ARG A 58 4.14 10.85 1.81
N LEU A 59 2.96 10.98 1.22
CA LEU A 59 2.25 12.28 1.14
C LEU A 59 1.91 12.84 2.52
N ALA A 60 1.45 11.99 3.44
CA ALA A 60 1.15 12.40 4.81
C ALA A 60 2.41 12.80 5.57
N TRP A 61 3.51 12.06 5.38
CA TRP A 61 4.80 12.37 5.99
C TRP A 61 5.37 13.71 5.51
N ARG A 62 5.20 14.05 4.22
CA ARG A 62 5.59 15.35 3.67
C ARG A 62 4.66 16.50 4.09
N GLY A 63 3.55 16.21 4.77
CA GLY A 63 2.54 17.21 5.14
C GLY A 63 1.66 17.67 3.97
N THR A 64 1.70 16.98 2.82
CA THR A 64 0.88 17.31 1.65
C THR A 64 -0.60 17.00 1.88
N ILE A 65 -0.88 15.99 2.71
CA ILE A 65 -2.24 15.61 3.14
C ILE A 65 -2.33 15.59 4.66
N THR A 66 -3.54 15.83 5.17
CA THR A 66 -3.83 15.80 6.60
C THR A 66 -3.88 14.36 7.15
N SER A 67 -3.81 14.22 8.48
CA SER A 67 -3.99 12.95 9.18
C SER A 67 -5.33 12.29 8.83
N ALA A 68 -6.42 13.07 8.84
CA ALA A 68 -7.77 12.61 8.50
C ALA A 68 -7.85 12.12 7.05
N GLN A 69 -7.24 12.85 6.10
CA GLN A 69 -7.18 12.43 4.69
C GLN A 69 -6.38 11.14 4.51
N HIS A 70 -5.25 11.01 5.21
CA HIS A 70 -4.44 9.79 5.18
C HIS A 70 -5.21 8.59 5.76
N GLU A 71 -5.92 8.77 6.87
CA GLU A 71 -6.78 7.73 7.45
C GLU A 71 -7.91 7.33 6.49
N ALA A 72 -8.57 8.31 5.86
CA ALA A 72 -9.62 8.05 4.87
C ALA A 72 -9.11 7.26 3.67
N GLY A 73 -7.93 7.60 3.16
CA GLY A 73 -7.31 6.85 2.06
C GLY A 73 -6.92 5.42 2.46
N ARG A 74 -6.46 5.21 3.71
CA ARG A 74 -6.17 3.86 4.24
C ARG A 74 -7.45 3.02 4.36
N GLU A 75 -8.52 3.58 4.92
CA GLU A 75 -9.82 2.92 5.03
C GLU A 75 -10.39 2.56 3.66
N PHE A 76 -10.28 3.47 2.68
CA PHE A 76 -10.69 3.20 1.31
C PHE A 76 -9.89 2.08 0.66
N GLY A 77 -8.55 2.07 0.80
CA GLY A 77 -7.71 1.02 0.23
C GLY A 77 -8.03 -0.36 0.79
N GLU A 78 -8.27 -0.44 2.10
CA GLU A 78 -8.71 -1.68 2.76
C GLU A 78 -10.11 -2.10 2.31
N LEU A 79 -11.04 -1.16 2.15
CA LEU A 79 -12.38 -1.39 1.61
C LEU A 79 -12.31 -1.95 0.17
N CYS A 80 -11.52 -1.34 -0.71
CA CYS A 80 -11.30 -1.81 -2.09
C CYS A 80 -10.75 -3.23 -2.10
N ARG A 81 -9.75 -3.52 -1.26
CA ARG A 81 -9.15 -4.86 -1.17
C ARG A 81 -10.17 -5.90 -0.73
N ARG A 82 -10.93 -5.64 0.33
CA ARG A 82 -11.98 -6.55 0.83
C ARG A 82 -13.05 -6.76 -0.23
N HIS A 83 -13.49 -5.69 -0.90
CA HIS A 83 -14.48 -5.77 -1.97
C HIS A 83 -14.01 -6.68 -3.10
N HIS A 84 -12.77 -6.53 -3.58
CA HIS A 84 -12.23 -7.39 -4.64
C HIS A 84 -12.12 -8.85 -4.19
N MET A 85 -11.66 -9.11 -2.96
CA MET A 85 -11.57 -10.48 -2.44
C MET A 85 -12.94 -11.15 -2.32
N VAL A 86 -13.96 -10.46 -1.81
CA VAL A 86 -15.31 -11.00 -1.64
C VAL A 86 -15.99 -11.27 -2.97
N LEU A 87 -15.73 -10.44 -3.99
CA LEU A 87 -16.30 -10.62 -5.33
C LEU A 87 -15.46 -11.49 -6.27
N GLY A 88 -14.31 -11.99 -5.83
CA GLY A 88 -13.40 -12.77 -6.68
C GLY A 88 -12.78 -11.95 -7.82
N LEU A 89 -12.69 -10.63 -7.67
CA LEU A 89 -12.09 -9.73 -8.66
C LEU A 89 -10.56 -9.69 -8.52
N PRO A 90 -9.82 -9.48 -9.62
CA PRO A 90 -8.36 -9.39 -9.57
C PRO A 90 -7.91 -8.17 -8.75
N LEU A 91 -6.91 -8.36 -7.88
CA LEU A 91 -6.35 -7.24 -7.11
C LEU A 91 -5.54 -6.30 -8.03
N PRO A 92 -5.68 -4.98 -7.87
CA PRO A 92 -5.08 -3.98 -8.77
C PRO A 92 -3.55 -3.90 -8.67
N SER A 93 -2.95 -4.31 -7.54
CA SER A 93 -1.50 -4.48 -7.39
C SER A 93 -1.18 -5.93 -7.02
N PRO A 94 -0.29 -6.63 -7.74
CA PRO A 94 0.17 -7.95 -7.34
C PRO A 94 1.07 -7.81 -6.11
N ARG A 95 0.50 -7.89 -4.91
CA ARG A 95 1.27 -8.06 -3.68
C ARG A 95 1.78 -9.49 -3.62
N SER A 96 3.00 -9.68 -3.09
CA SER A 96 3.61 -11.00 -2.93
C SER A 96 2.61 -12.01 -2.37
N ILE A 97 2.56 -13.20 -2.97
CA ILE A 97 1.74 -14.33 -2.49
C ILE A 97 1.99 -14.54 -1.00
N ALA A 98 3.22 -14.44 -0.50
CA ALA A 98 3.52 -14.54 0.93
C ALA A 98 2.82 -13.45 1.77
N GLY A 99 2.72 -12.22 1.27
CA GLY A 99 1.99 -11.14 1.95
C GLY A 99 0.47 -11.31 1.90
N LEU A 100 -0.06 -11.90 0.82
CA LEU A 100 -1.47 -12.32 0.71
C LEU A 100 -1.78 -13.51 1.61
N LEU A 101 -0.85 -14.46 1.77
CA LEU A 101 -0.99 -15.61 2.66
C LEU A 101 -0.98 -15.20 4.13
N VAL A 102 -0.12 -14.25 4.51
CA VAL A 102 -0.01 -13.73 5.89
C VAL A 102 -1.15 -12.77 6.26
N SER A 103 -1.59 -11.92 5.33
CA SER A 103 -2.64 -10.91 5.61
C SER A 103 -4.05 -11.36 5.23
N GLY A 104 -4.16 -12.36 4.36
CA GLY A 104 -5.42 -12.79 3.74
C GLY A 104 -6.00 -14.08 4.32
N GLY A 105 -5.40 -14.66 5.38
CA GLY A 105 -5.98 -15.84 6.04
C GLY A 105 -6.17 -17.03 5.09
N VAL A 106 -5.26 -17.21 4.13
CA VAL A 106 -5.42 -18.26 3.09
C VAL A 106 -5.23 -19.66 3.68
N PHE A 107 -4.72 -19.78 4.90
CA PHE A 107 -4.88 -21.00 5.71
C PHE A 107 -5.31 -20.62 7.13
N GLY A 108 -6.61 -20.79 7.41
CA GLY A 108 -7.15 -20.82 8.77
C GLY A 108 -8.28 -19.82 9.02
N GLY A 109 -9.52 -20.24 8.77
CA GLY A 109 -10.68 -19.68 9.48
C GLY A 109 -11.79 -19.02 8.67
N SER A 110 -12.31 -19.70 7.65
CA SER A 110 -13.76 -19.92 7.42
C SER A 110 -13.98 -20.21 5.94
N SER A 111 -14.05 -21.50 5.61
CA SER A 111 -14.72 -22.01 4.41
C SER A 111 -16.25 -21.92 4.59
N GLY A 112 -16.74 -20.71 4.83
CA GLY A 112 -18.17 -20.40 4.82
C GLY A 112 -18.38 -19.36 3.74
N GLU A 113 -19.42 -19.53 2.92
CA GLU A 113 -19.89 -18.45 2.07
C GLU A 113 -19.99 -17.17 2.91
N PRO A 114 -19.43 -16.04 2.44
CA PRO A 114 -19.49 -14.81 3.21
C PRO A 114 -20.95 -14.46 3.45
N ASP A 115 -21.32 -14.23 4.72
CA ASP A 115 -22.68 -13.87 5.13
C ASP A 115 -23.24 -12.79 4.18
N ALA A 116 -24.34 -13.10 3.51
CA ALA A 116 -24.97 -12.23 2.52
C ALA A 116 -25.22 -10.82 3.06
N VAL A 117 -25.52 -10.69 4.36
CA VAL A 117 -25.74 -9.40 5.01
C VAL A 117 -24.42 -8.61 5.17
N LEU A 118 -23.29 -9.28 5.37
CA LEU A 118 -21.97 -8.65 5.39
C LEU A 118 -21.51 -8.24 3.99
N VAL A 119 -21.74 -9.09 2.99
CA VAL A 119 -21.43 -8.79 1.58
C VAL A 119 -22.21 -7.57 1.11
N GLU A 120 -23.50 -7.52 1.40
CA GLU A 120 -24.36 -6.40 1.03
C GLU A 120 -23.94 -5.10 1.74
N ARG A 121 -23.59 -5.17 3.03
CA ARG A 121 -23.03 -4.00 3.75
C ARG A 121 -21.71 -3.53 3.15
N LEU A 122 -20.84 -4.45 2.75
CA LEU A 122 -19.57 -4.14 2.10
C LEU A 122 -19.79 -3.47 0.74
N ARG A 123 -20.70 -4.00 -0.08
CA ARG A 123 -21.09 -3.42 -1.38
C ARG A 123 -21.61 -2.01 -1.19
N ARG A 124 -22.63 -1.81 -0.35
CA ARG A 124 -23.19 -0.47 -0.06
C ARG A 124 -22.14 0.54 0.38
N ARG A 125 -21.19 0.12 1.23
CA ARG A 125 -20.12 1.01 1.69
C ARG A 125 -19.12 1.33 0.58
N PHE A 126 -18.81 0.36 -0.29
CA PHE A 126 -17.99 0.57 -1.47
C PHE A 126 -18.69 1.51 -2.46
N ASP A 127 -19.96 1.26 -2.76
CA ASP A 127 -20.79 2.05 -3.67
C ASP A 127 -20.89 3.50 -3.19
N ALA A 128 -21.16 3.73 -1.90
CA ALA A 128 -21.18 5.08 -1.32
C ALA A 128 -19.83 5.82 -1.45
N ALA A 129 -18.71 5.10 -1.34
CA ALA A 129 -17.38 5.68 -1.52
C ALA A 129 -17.10 5.99 -3.00
N THR A 130 -17.46 5.10 -3.92
CA THR A 130 -17.30 5.34 -5.36
C THR A 130 -18.23 6.43 -5.86
N ASP A 131 -19.47 6.50 -5.38
CA ASP A 131 -20.43 7.55 -5.73
C ASP A 131 -19.91 8.94 -5.32
N ALA A 132 -19.29 9.04 -4.14
CA ALA A 132 -18.68 10.29 -3.69
C ALA A 132 -17.47 10.70 -4.56
N LEU A 133 -16.68 9.74 -5.04
CA LEU A 133 -15.57 9.99 -5.96
C LEU A 133 -16.07 10.38 -7.36
N ASP A 134 -17.10 9.70 -7.86
CA ASP A 134 -17.74 10.02 -9.13
C ASP A 134 -18.37 11.41 -9.11
N GLN A 135 -18.97 11.81 -7.98
CA GLN A 135 -19.46 13.17 -7.80
C GLN A 135 -18.31 14.19 -7.85
N CYS A 136 -17.18 13.90 -7.18
CA CYS A 136 -15.99 14.74 -7.27
C CYS A 136 -15.47 14.88 -8.71
N ASP A 137 -15.45 13.79 -9.48
CA ASP A 137 -15.08 13.79 -10.89
C ASP A 137 -16.02 14.65 -11.74
N ARG A 138 -17.33 14.66 -11.45
CA ARG A 138 -18.31 15.52 -12.12
C ARG A 138 -18.08 16.99 -11.79
N ASP A 139 -17.89 17.30 -10.52
CA ASP A 139 -17.67 18.67 -10.04
C ASP A 139 -16.36 19.25 -10.57
N HIS A 140 -15.34 18.39 -10.74
CA HIS A 140 -14.00 18.77 -11.20
C HIS A 140 -13.75 18.42 -12.67
N ARG A 141 -14.83 18.21 -13.46
CA ARG A 141 -14.73 17.79 -14.86
C ARG A 141 -13.89 18.73 -15.73
N PHE A 142 -13.90 20.02 -15.41
CA PHE A 142 -13.16 21.07 -16.13
C PHE A 142 -11.94 21.58 -15.35
N SER A 143 -11.63 20.97 -14.21
CA SER A 143 -10.43 21.30 -13.46
C SER A 143 -9.19 20.89 -14.26
N ARG A 144 -8.11 21.65 -14.09
CA ARG A 144 -6.82 21.27 -14.64
C ARG A 144 -6.27 20.04 -13.89
N GLY A 145 -5.46 19.24 -14.56
CA GLY A 145 -4.95 17.97 -14.05
C GLY A 145 -5.86 16.77 -14.32
N ARG A 146 -5.50 15.64 -13.72
CA ARG A 146 -6.21 14.36 -13.81
C ARG A 146 -7.42 14.33 -12.88
N ARG A 147 -8.34 13.41 -13.19
CA ARG A 147 -9.59 13.23 -12.44
C ARG A 147 -9.34 12.77 -10.99
N PRO A 148 -10.04 13.35 -9.99
CA PRO A 148 -9.98 12.95 -8.59
C PRO A 148 -10.02 11.43 -8.33
N ALA A 149 -10.98 10.70 -8.93
CA ALA A 149 -11.14 9.25 -8.72
C ALA A 149 -9.96 8.44 -9.27
N LEU A 150 -9.42 8.85 -10.43
CA LEU A 150 -8.25 8.22 -11.04
C LEU A 150 -7.01 8.39 -10.15
N LEU A 151 -6.84 9.57 -9.56
CA LEU A 151 -5.71 9.87 -8.68
C LEU A 151 -5.79 9.02 -7.40
N ILE A 152 -6.98 8.88 -6.82
CA ILE A 152 -7.23 7.98 -5.69
C ILE A 152 -6.83 6.53 -6.03
N TYR A 153 -7.30 6.01 -7.15
CA TYR A 153 -6.98 4.65 -7.58
C TYR A 153 -5.46 4.46 -7.77
N ARG A 154 -4.78 5.42 -8.43
CA ARG A 154 -3.33 5.36 -8.66
C ARG A 154 -2.52 5.37 -7.37
N VAL A 155 -2.84 6.26 -6.42
CA VAL A 155 -2.10 6.34 -5.15
C VAL A 155 -2.41 5.17 -4.22
N ILE A 156 -3.69 4.78 -4.08
CA ILE A 156 -4.12 3.87 -3.03
C ILE A 156 -4.11 2.41 -3.50
N CYS A 157 -4.57 2.15 -4.72
CA CYS A 157 -4.71 0.78 -5.24
C CYS A 157 -3.44 0.31 -5.97
N VAL A 158 -2.77 1.20 -6.69
CA VAL A 158 -1.55 0.89 -7.48
C VAL A 158 -0.26 1.26 -6.74
N ASP A 159 -0.35 2.07 -5.68
CA ASP A 159 0.80 2.61 -4.94
C ASP A 159 1.77 3.42 -5.82
N GLU A 160 1.22 4.14 -6.82
CA GLU A 160 2.00 4.98 -7.73
C GLU A 160 2.74 6.09 -6.98
N ASP A 161 4.03 6.27 -7.28
CA ASP A 161 4.82 7.32 -6.64
C ASP A 161 4.39 8.71 -7.09
N THR A 162 4.14 9.59 -6.12
CA THR A 162 3.58 10.93 -6.35
C THR A 162 4.64 12.03 -6.44
N THR A 163 5.92 11.68 -6.38
CA THR A 163 7.02 12.66 -6.32
C THR A 163 7.08 13.61 -7.52
N LEU A 164 6.63 13.16 -8.70
CA LEU A 164 6.62 13.96 -9.93
C LEU A 164 5.23 14.47 -10.32
N TRP A 165 4.24 14.36 -9.42
CA TRP A 165 2.89 14.81 -9.73
C TRP A 165 2.82 16.35 -9.70
N PRO A 166 2.14 16.97 -10.67
CA PRO A 166 1.91 18.42 -10.65
C PRO A 166 1.00 18.81 -9.48
N GLU A 167 1.12 20.06 -9.01
CA GLU A 167 0.30 20.59 -7.91
C GLU A 167 -1.20 20.53 -8.18
N GLU A 168 -1.62 20.63 -9.44
CA GLU A 168 -3.02 20.48 -9.85
C GLU A 168 -3.56 19.07 -9.51
N ASP A 169 -2.76 18.03 -9.75
CA ASP A 169 -3.11 16.65 -9.42
C ASP A 169 -3.12 16.44 -7.91
N LEU A 170 -2.17 17.02 -7.18
CA LEU A 170 -2.15 16.97 -5.72
C LEU A 170 -3.35 17.73 -5.11
N GLY A 171 -3.81 18.81 -5.76
CA GLY A 171 -5.05 19.51 -5.45
C GLY A 171 -6.27 18.62 -5.63
N ASN A 172 -6.44 18.03 -6.81
CA ASN A 172 -7.57 17.14 -7.11
C ASN A 172 -7.58 15.88 -6.23
N LEU A 173 -6.40 15.36 -5.87
CA LEU A 173 -6.28 14.25 -4.91
C LEU A 173 -6.79 14.65 -3.52
N ARG A 174 -6.45 15.85 -3.04
CA ARG A 174 -6.96 16.34 -1.73
C ARG A 174 -8.47 16.52 -1.72
N VAL A 175 -9.05 16.96 -2.83
CA VAL A 175 -10.50 17.03 -3.01
C VAL A 175 -11.13 15.65 -2.85
N ALA A 176 -10.60 14.65 -3.55
CA ALA A 176 -11.08 13.27 -3.47
C ALA A 176 -10.98 12.71 -2.04
N LEU A 177 -9.83 12.91 -1.38
CA LEU A 177 -9.62 12.47 0.01
C LEU A 177 -10.56 13.18 0.98
N ASN A 178 -10.89 14.45 0.75
CA ASN A 178 -11.87 15.16 1.55
C ASN A 178 -13.27 14.58 1.43
N ALA A 179 -13.68 14.15 0.24
CA ALA A 179 -14.96 13.45 0.06
C ALA A 179 -14.97 12.11 0.81
N LEU A 180 -13.87 11.35 0.75
CA LEU A 180 -13.74 10.10 1.51
C LEU A 180 -13.76 10.32 3.03
N VAL A 181 -13.16 11.40 3.54
CA VAL A 181 -13.27 11.79 4.95
C VAL A 181 -14.73 11.95 5.38
N GLN A 182 -15.57 12.55 4.52
CA GLN A 182 -17.01 12.69 4.80
C GLN A 182 -17.73 11.33 4.78
N VAL A 183 -17.46 10.48 3.78
CA VAL A 183 -18.07 9.15 3.66
C VAL A 183 -17.74 8.28 4.88
N PHE A 184 -16.49 8.29 5.34
CA PHE A 184 -16.04 7.51 6.49
C PHE A 184 -16.25 8.20 7.84
N ARG A 185 -16.77 9.44 7.85
CA ARG A 185 -17.01 10.25 9.06
C ARG A 185 -15.77 10.35 9.95
N ILE A 186 -14.60 10.53 9.34
CA ILE A 186 -13.33 10.67 10.06
C ILE A 186 -13.25 12.09 10.62
N ASN A 187 -12.93 12.20 11.91
CA ASN A 187 -12.81 13.49 12.58
C ASN A 187 -11.62 14.27 12.00
N ARG A 188 -11.87 15.50 11.55
CA ARG A 188 -10.82 16.45 11.19
C ARG A 188 -10.23 17.02 12.48
N GLN A 189 -9.19 16.38 13.01
CA GLN A 189 -8.34 16.97 14.05
C GLN A 189 -7.27 17.85 13.41
#